data_AF-A0A9D5SPU4-F1
#
_entry.id   AF-A0A9D5SPU4-F1
#
_cell.length_a   1.000
_cell.length_b   1.000
_cell.length_c   1.000
_cell.angle_alpha   90.00
_cell.angle_beta   90.00
_cell.angle_gamma   90.00
#
_symmetry.space_group_name_H-M   'P 1'
#
loop_
_entity.id
_entity.type
_entity.pdbx_description
1 polymer ?
#
loop_
_entity_poly.entity_id
_entity_poly.type
_entity_poly.pdbx_seq_one_letter_code
_entity_poly.pdbx_strand_id
1 'polypeptide(L)'
;MKLYLIRHGQTTHNVTGQHQGWAPVRLTEAGMDMAREARKKLADIHFDRIHCSDLLRTRQTAELIFPDEYKSGAITFEANLREIN
;
A
#
# COMPACT_ATOMS: atom_id res chain seq x y z
N MET A 1 15.96 11.73 10.84
CA MET A 1 14.96 11.28 9.85
C MET A 1 14.84 9.76 9.95
N LYS A 2 13.63 9.20 10.02
CA LYS A 2 13.38 7.76 9.92
C LYS A 2 12.57 7.51 8.65
N LEU A 3 12.94 6.52 7.87
CA LEU A 3 12.24 6.11 6.65
C LEU A 3 11.67 4.71 6.84
N TYR A 4 10.39 4.55 6.55
CA TYR A 4 9.69 3.27 6.60
C TYR A 4 9.25 2.91 5.19
N LEU A 5 9.63 1.71 4.73
CA LEU A 5 9.28 1.19 3.42
C LEU A 5 8.32 0.02 3.61
N ILE A 6 7.14 0.12 3.02
CA ILE A 6 6.09 -0.90 3.11
C ILE A 6 5.77 -1.35 1.69
N ARG A 7 5.95 -2.65 1.42
CA ARG A 7 5.47 -3.27 0.19
C ARG A 7 3.95 -3.47 0.29
N HIS A 8 3.24 -3.32 -0.84
CA HIS A 8 1.81 -3.63 -0.90
C HIS A 8 1.52 -5.08 -0.47
N GLY A 9 0.29 -5.32 0.00
CA GLY A 9 -0.18 -6.66 0.34
C GLY A 9 -0.22 -7.61 -0.87
N GLN A 10 -0.38 -8.91 -0.63
CA GLN A 10 -0.50 -9.92 -1.69
C GLN A 10 -1.66 -9.60 -2.65
N THR A 11 -1.44 -9.79 -3.96
CA THR A 11 -2.44 -9.66 -5.02
C THR A 11 -2.79 -11.00 -5.66
N THR A 12 -3.87 -11.03 -6.45
CA THR A 12 -4.27 -12.21 -7.24
C THR A 12 -3.18 -12.68 -8.20
N HIS A 13 -2.42 -11.74 -8.78
CA HIS A 13 -1.30 -12.05 -9.66
C HIS A 13 -0.06 -12.53 -8.89
N ASN A 14 0.16 -12.09 -7.64
CA ASN A 14 1.21 -12.69 -6.80
C ASN A 14 0.95 -14.18 -6.56
N VAL A 15 -0.30 -14.55 -6.28
CA VAL A 15 -0.69 -15.95 -6.03
C VAL A 15 -0.47 -16.82 -7.28
N THR A 16 -0.76 -16.26 -8.45
CA THR A 16 -0.66 -16.99 -9.73
C THR A 16 0.69 -16.87 -10.42
N GLY A 17 1.67 -16.17 -9.82
CA GLY A 17 3.00 -16.00 -10.39
C GLY A 17 3.06 -15.12 -11.64
N GLN A 18 2.04 -14.29 -11.88
CA GLN A 18 1.96 -13.43 -13.05
C GLN A 18 2.74 -12.13 -12.86
N HIS A 19 3.39 -11.67 -13.93
CA HIS A 19 3.92 -10.30 -14.00
C HIS A 19 2.77 -9.29 -13.87
N GLN A 20 2.96 -8.25 -13.07
CA GLN A 20 1.92 -7.27 -12.76
C GLN A 20 2.16 -5.92 -13.40
N GLY A 21 3.41 -5.43 -13.38
CA GLY A 21 3.73 -4.05 -13.74
C GLY A 21 2.70 -3.06 -13.20
N TRP A 22 2.07 -2.32 -14.12
CA TRP A 22 1.05 -1.31 -13.82
C TRP A 22 -0.39 -1.81 -13.95
N ALA A 23 -0.60 -3.12 -14.09
CA ALA A 23 -1.94 -3.70 -14.17
C ALA A 23 -2.77 -3.35 -12.92
N PRO A 24 -4.07 -3.03 -13.06
CA PRO A 24 -4.95 -2.61 -11.97
C PRO A 24 -5.43 -3.82 -11.15
N VAL A 25 -4.48 -4.58 -10.61
CA VAL A 25 -4.76 -5.78 -9.81
C VAL A 25 -5.11 -5.40 -8.38
N ARG A 26 -6.03 -6.17 -7.78
CA ARG A 26 -6.50 -5.99 -6.41
C ARG A 26 -5.70 -6.84 -5.43
N LEU A 27 -5.71 -6.43 -4.16
CA LEU A 27 -5.28 -7.27 -3.05
C LEU A 27 -6.17 -8.52 -2.93
N THR A 28 -5.58 -9.64 -2.51
CA THR A 28 -6.34 -10.79 -1.99
C THR A 28 -6.85 -10.48 -0.59
N GLU A 29 -7.75 -11.33 -0.07
CA GLU A 29 -8.16 -11.26 1.34
C GLU A 29 -6.96 -11.34 2.28
N ALA A 30 -6.06 -12.30 2.06
CA ALA A 30 -4.80 -12.40 2.78
C ALA A 30 -3.94 -11.13 2.66
N GLY A 31 -3.89 -10.51 1.48
CA GLY A 31 -3.20 -9.24 1.29
C GLY A 31 -3.82 -8.07 2.06
N MET A 32 -5.14 -8.04 2.19
CA MET A 32 -5.84 -7.07 3.03
C MET A 32 -5.56 -7.30 4.51
N ASP A 33 -5.52 -8.55 4.97
CA ASP A 33 -5.17 -8.88 6.35
C ASP A 33 -3.73 -8.51 6.68
N MET A 34 -2.77 -8.74 5.77
CA MET A 34 -1.40 -8.25 5.93
C MET A 34 -1.35 -6.74 6.15
N ALA A 35 -2.15 -5.96 5.42
CA ALA A 35 -2.21 -4.52 5.59
C ALA A 35 -2.82 -4.12 6.95
N ARG A 36 -3.87 -4.82 7.41
CA ARG A 36 -4.46 -4.60 8.75
C ARG A 36 -3.49 -4.94 9.87
N GLU A 37 -2.69 -6.00 9.72
CA GLU A 37 -1.64 -6.34 10.69
C GLU A 37 -0.50 -5.33 10.66
N ALA A 38 -0.13 -4.81 9.49
CA ALA A 38 0.83 -3.71 9.38
C ALA A 38 0.34 -2.47 10.12
N ARG A 39 -0.94 -2.10 10.01
CA ARG A 39 -1.54 -1.00 10.79
C ARG A 39 -1.30 -1.15 12.28
N LYS A 40 -1.59 -2.33 12.84
CA LYS A 40 -1.41 -2.60 14.27
C LYS A 40 0.03 -2.38 14.71
N LYS A 41 1.01 -2.81 13.89
CA LYS A 41 2.45 -2.65 14.18
C LYS A 41 2.94 -1.21 14.06
N LEU A 42 2.22 -0.38 13.31
CA LEU A 42 2.58 1.01 13.04
C LEU A 42 1.77 2.01 13.89
N ALA A 43 0.86 1.53 14.74
CA ALA A 43 -0.09 2.36 15.48
C ALA A 43 0.58 3.40 16.40
N ASP A 44 1.74 3.07 16.97
CA ASP A 44 2.48 3.96 17.89
C ASP A 44 3.52 4.85 17.17
N ILE A 45 3.56 4.81 15.83
CA ILE A 45 4.52 5.58 15.04
C ILE A 45 3.81 6.79 14.43
N HIS A 46 4.30 7.98 14.76
CA HIS A 46 3.89 9.20 14.09
C HIS A 46 4.59 9.33 12.73
N PHE A 47 3.82 9.57 11.68
CA PHE A 47 4.31 9.82 10.33
C PHE A 47 4.06 11.28 9.95
N ASP A 48 5.14 12.04 9.74
CA ASP A 48 5.04 13.42 9.24
C ASP A 48 4.55 13.47 7.78
N ARG A 49 4.85 12.42 7.00
CA ARG A 49 4.52 12.29 5.57
C ARG A 49 4.26 10.84 5.18
N ILE A 50 3.30 10.64 4.27
CA ILE A 50 2.95 9.34 3.70
C ILE A 50 2.91 9.48 2.17
N HIS A 51 3.74 8.69 1.49
CA HIS A 51 3.83 8.64 0.04
C HIS A 51 3.47 7.23 -0.44
N CYS A 52 2.75 7.14 -1.56
CA CYS A 52 2.29 5.87 -2.10
C CYS A 52 2.22 5.95 -3.64
N SER A 53 2.46 4.85 -4.35
CA SER A 53 2.16 4.83 -5.78
C SER A 53 0.65 4.91 -6.01
N ASP A 54 0.25 5.42 -7.17
CA ASP A 54 -1.16 5.49 -7.57
C ASP A 54 -1.75 4.17 -8.09
N LEU A 55 -0.99 3.06 -8.04
CA LEU A 55 -1.49 1.73 -8.42
C LEU A 55 -2.56 1.21 -7.45
N LEU A 56 -3.57 0.52 -7.97
CA LEU A 56 -4.72 0.06 -7.16
C LEU A 56 -4.31 -0.72 -5.90
N ARG A 57 -3.40 -1.69 -6.03
CA ARG A 57 -2.90 -2.50 -4.91
C ARG A 57 -2.19 -1.70 -3.82
N THR A 58 -1.42 -0.67 -4.19
CA THR A 58 -0.73 0.19 -3.21
C THR A 58 -1.72 1.13 -2.54
N ARG A 59 -2.71 1.65 -3.28
CA ARG A 59 -3.81 2.45 -2.72
C ARG A 59 -4.63 1.67 -1.70
N GLN A 60 -5.04 0.44 -2.03
CA GLN A 60 -5.77 -0.44 -1.11
C GLN A 60 -4.95 -0.76 0.15
N THR A 61 -3.65 -0.98 0.00
CA THR A 61 -2.77 -1.21 1.16
C THR A 61 -2.69 0.04 2.03
N ALA A 62 -2.48 1.21 1.44
CA ALA A 62 -2.38 2.47 2.16
C ALA A 62 -3.69 2.85 2.87
N GLU A 63 -4.85 2.62 2.24
CA GLU A 63 -6.17 2.82 2.86
C GLU A 63 -6.37 1.94 4.10
N LEU A 64 -5.91 0.69 4.07
CA LEU A 64 -6.04 -0.23 5.19
C LEU A 64 -5.06 0.08 6.33
N ILE A 65 -3.87 0.62 6.02
CA ILE A 65 -2.86 0.99 7.01
C ILE A 65 -3.19 2.35 7.65
N PHE A 66 -3.57 3.33 6.83
CA PHE A 66 -3.73 4.74 7.19
C PHE A 66 -5.11 5.27 6.77
N PRO A 67 -6.23 4.74 7.32
CA PRO A 67 -7.56 5.07 6.82
C PRO A 67 -7.95 6.53 7.06
N ASP A 68 -7.45 7.15 8.12
CA ASP A 68 -7.80 8.53 8.47
C ASP A 68 -7.04 9.52 7.56
N GLU A 69 -5.77 9.24 7.28
CA GLU A 69 -4.93 9.96 6.32
C GLU A 69 -5.43 9.76 4.89
N TYR A 70 -5.90 8.55 4.56
CA TYR A 70 -6.49 8.25 3.25
C TYR A 70 -7.78 9.06 3.04
N LYS A 71 -8.67 9.11 4.03
CA LYS A 71 -9.94 9.86 3.96
C LYS A 71 -9.74 11.37 3.95
N SER A 72 -8.77 11.87 4.71
CA SER A 72 -8.45 13.31 4.77
C SER A 72 -7.63 13.80 3.58
N GLY A 73 -7.11 12.89 2.73
CA GLY A 73 -6.26 13.24 1.59
C GLY A 73 -4.83 13.59 1.97
N ALA A 74 -4.37 13.19 3.17
CA ALA A 74 -3.01 13.43 3.65
C ALA A 74 -1.95 12.50 3.01
N ILE A 75 -2.37 11.52 2.21
CA ILE A 75 -1.47 10.64 1.47
C ILE A 75 -1.16 11.25 0.10
N THR A 76 0.12 11.43 -0.21
CA THR A 76 0.57 11.87 -1.53
C THR A 76 0.72 10.67 -2.45
N PHE A 77 0.01 10.68 -3.59
CA PHE A 77 0.11 9.64 -4.61
C PHE A 77 1.05 10.04 -5.74
N GLU A 78 2.04 9.21 -6.04
CA GLU A 78 3.11 9.57 -6.96
C GLU A 78 3.37 8.47 -8.01
N ALA A 79 3.31 8.83 -9.30
CA ALA A 79 3.51 7.88 -10.40
C ALA A 79 4.97 7.39 -10.54
N ASN A 80 5.94 8.15 -10.04
CA ASN A 80 7.35 7.75 -9.99
C ASN A 80 7.65 6.66 -8.93
N LEU A 81 6.68 6.33 -8.06
CA LEU A 81 6.76 5.22 -7.11
C LEU A 81 6.13 3.93 -7.65
N ARG A 82 5.68 3.91 -8.91
CA ARG A 82 5.12 2.71 -9.53
C ARG A 82 6.19 1.61 -9.68
N GLU A 83 5.71 0.38 -9.72
CA GLU A 83 6.53 -0.80 -10.03
C GLU A 83 7.20 -0.69 -11.41
N ILE A 84 8.23 -1.49 -11.68
CA ILE A 84 8.77 -1.60 -13.04
C ILE A 84 7.70 -2.11 -14.02
N ASN A 85 7.71 -1.63 -15.27
CA ASN A 85 6.82 -2.07 -16.34
C ASN A 85 7.61 -2.65 -17.50
#